data_AF-A0A0E0NRW1-F1
#
_entry.id   AF-A0A0E0NRW1-F1
#
_cell.length_a   1.000
_cell.length_b   1.000
_cell.length_c   1.000
_cell.angle_alpha   90.00
_cell.angle_beta   90.00
_cell.angle_gamma   90.00
#
_symmetry.space_group_name_H-M   'P 1'
#
loop_
_entity.id
_entity.type
_entity.pdbx_description
1 polymer ?
#
loop_
_entity_poly.entity_id
_entity_poly.type
_entity_poly.pdbx_seq_one_letter_code
_entity_poly.pdbx_strand_id
1 'polypeptide(L)'
;MEQYNLESSVYLRRMWDMKKKWAPAYFREFFFARMSTTQRSESMNHVLKKYVKPSSSLHGFAKRIEAEDAEEHDTYNEKVSTLTSSPIEKHASRVYTRGAFSRFKEQFKLSFSFMVYHTSDQHVLQLVHIGDDTLQSWGSKEFK
;
A
#
# COMPACT_ATOMS: atom_id res chain seq x y z
N MET A 1 18.20 -15.81 -30.98
CA MET A 1 17.32 -15.03 -31.87
C MET A 1 17.75 -15.27 -33.31
N GLU A 2 19.02 -15.05 -33.65
CA GLU A 2 19.64 -15.40 -34.95
C GLU A 2 19.52 -16.88 -35.36
N GLN A 3 19.84 -17.84 -34.49
CA GLN A 3 19.87 -19.28 -34.84
C GLN A 3 18.54 -19.86 -35.35
N TYR A 4 17.42 -19.20 -35.05
CA TYR A 4 16.07 -19.63 -35.44
C TYR A 4 15.35 -18.59 -36.31
N ASN A 5 16.04 -17.55 -36.77
CA ASN A 5 15.48 -16.46 -37.57
C ASN A 5 14.24 -15.78 -36.93
N LEU A 6 14.15 -15.77 -35.60
CA LEU A 6 12.98 -15.28 -34.85
C LEU A 6 12.97 -13.75 -34.68
N GLU A 7 13.94 -13.08 -35.30
CA GLU A 7 14.14 -11.63 -35.18
C GLU A 7 13.03 -10.83 -35.83
N SER A 8 12.36 -11.38 -36.85
CA SER A 8 11.24 -10.73 -37.54
C SER A 8 9.96 -10.64 -36.70
N SER A 9 9.83 -11.48 -35.65
CA SER A 9 8.65 -11.47 -34.80
C SER A 9 8.76 -10.44 -33.69
N VAL A 10 7.93 -9.39 -33.79
CA VAL A 10 7.80 -8.34 -32.77
C VAL A 10 7.45 -8.94 -31.40
N TYR A 11 6.60 -9.96 -31.37
CA TYR A 11 6.19 -10.61 -30.12
C TYR A 11 7.34 -11.33 -29.42
N LEU A 12 8.11 -12.13 -30.16
CA LEU A 12 9.24 -12.88 -29.59
C LEU A 12 10.36 -11.95 -29.14
N ARG A 13 10.58 -10.86 -29.88
CA ARG A 13 11.51 -9.81 -29.47
C ARG A 13 11.08 -9.17 -28.14
N ARG A 14 9.81 -8.77 -28.01
CA ARG A 14 9.28 -8.21 -26.76
C ARG A 14 9.38 -9.19 -25.58
N MET A 15 9.06 -10.46 -25.80
CA MET A 15 9.22 -11.51 -24.79
C MET A 15 10.68 -11.71 -24.37
N TRP A 16 11.59 -11.68 -25.34
CA TRP A 16 13.03 -11.77 -25.11
C TRP A 16 13.58 -10.58 -24.33
N ASP A 17 13.08 -9.37 -24.58
CA ASP A 17 13.48 -8.16 -23.84
C ASP A 17 12.96 -8.20 -22.39
N MET A 18 11.75 -8.73 -22.20
CA MET A 18 11.14 -8.86 -20.86
C MET A 18 11.66 -10.06 -20.05
N LYS A 19 12.53 -10.92 -20.59
CA LYS A 19 12.97 -12.16 -19.93
C LYS A 19 13.52 -11.98 -18.52
N LYS A 20 14.18 -10.85 -18.23
CA LYS A 20 14.70 -10.54 -16.89
C LYS A 20 13.60 -10.39 -15.83
N LYS A 21 12.36 -10.12 -16.24
CA LYS A 21 11.20 -9.91 -15.34
C LYS A 21 10.47 -11.20 -14.97
N TRP A 22 10.72 -12.33 -15.64
CA TRP A 22 9.94 -13.55 -15.43
C TRP A 22 10.76 -14.85 -15.50
N ALA A 23 11.92 -14.86 -16.16
CA ALA A 23 12.70 -16.09 -16.31
C ALA A 23 13.51 -16.41 -15.04
N PRO A 24 13.37 -17.63 -14.45
CA PRO A 24 14.03 -18.05 -13.21
C PRO A 24 15.55 -17.87 -13.20
N ALA A 25 16.21 -17.99 -14.36
CA ALA A 25 17.66 -17.84 -14.48
C ALA A 25 18.18 -16.48 -14.02
N TYR A 26 17.39 -15.41 -14.16
CA TYR A 26 17.76 -14.05 -13.74
C TYR A 26 17.43 -13.75 -12.28
N PHE A 27 16.71 -14.64 -11.61
CA PHE A 27 16.32 -14.48 -10.21
C PHE A 27 17.28 -15.14 -9.23
N ARG A 28 18.33 -15.82 -9.73
CA ARG A 28 19.29 -16.58 -8.91
C ARG A 28 20.06 -15.73 -7.90
N GLU A 29 20.24 -14.44 -8.19
CA GLU A 29 20.94 -13.49 -7.31
C GLU A 29 20.05 -12.94 -6.18
N PHE A 30 18.74 -13.22 -6.21
CA PHE A 30 17.79 -12.74 -5.21
C PHE A 30 17.43 -13.85 -4.23
N PHE A 31 17.65 -13.59 -2.94
CA PHE A 31 17.23 -14.50 -1.87
C PHE A 31 15.76 -14.26 -1.53
N PHE A 32 14.90 -15.23 -1.80
CA PHE A 32 13.47 -15.15 -1.53
C PHE A 32 13.05 -15.81 -0.20
N ALA A 33 13.97 -16.26 0.66
CA ALA A 33 13.68 -16.74 2.01
C ALA A 33 12.50 -17.74 2.13
N ARG A 34 12.43 -18.78 1.29
CA ARG A 34 11.30 -19.74 1.20
C ARG A 34 9.93 -19.12 0.86
N MET A 35 9.88 -17.86 0.42
CA MET A 35 8.72 -17.33 -0.29
C MET A 35 8.64 -18.06 -1.63
N SER A 36 7.91 -19.18 -1.66
CA SER A 36 7.63 -19.87 -2.89
C SER A 36 6.87 -18.93 -3.82
N THR A 37 7.21 -18.93 -5.10
CA THR A 37 6.50 -18.17 -6.13
C THR A 37 5.00 -18.48 -6.11
N THR A 38 4.64 -19.71 -5.69
CA THR A 38 3.26 -20.15 -5.50
C THR A 38 2.56 -19.43 -4.35
N GLN A 39 3.19 -19.21 -3.19
CA GLN A 39 2.53 -18.56 -2.05
C GLN A 39 2.09 -17.12 -2.37
N ARG A 40 2.90 -16.37 -3.13
CA ARG A 40 2.51 -15.04 -3.62
C ARG A 40 1.35 -15.13 -4.61
N SER A 41 1.41 -16.06 -5.56
CA SER A 41 0.32 -16.27 -6.52
C SER A 41 -0.96 -16.78 -5.86
N GLU A 42 -0.88 -17.60 -4.81
CA GLU A 42 -2.01 -18.14 -4.05
C GLU A 42 -2.72 -17.05 -3.26
N SER A 43 -1.95 -16.18 -2.57
CA SER A 43 -2.50 -15.01 -1.89
C SER A 43 -3.22 -14.08 -2.87
N MET A 44 -2.59 -13.78 -4.02
CA MET A 44 -3.21 -12.93 -5.03
C MET A 44 -4.44 -13.60 -5.67
N ASN A 45 -4.34 -14.88 -6.02
CA ASN A 45 -5.45 -15.65 -6.55
C ASN A 45 -6.63 -15.70 -5.57
N HIS A 46 -6.36 -15.80 -4.27
CA HIS A 46 -7.40 -15.75 -3.25
C HIS A 46 -8.10 -14.40 -3.19
N VAL A 47 -7.36 -13.29 -3.33
CA VAL A 47 -7.95 -11.94 -3.44
C VAL A 47 -8.80 -11.86 -4.72
N LEU A 48 -8.23 -12.20 -5.88
CA LEU A 48 -8.91 -12.13 -7.18
C LEU A 48 -10.18 -12.98 -7.25
N LYS A 49 -10.19 -14.16 -6.62
CA LYS A 49 -11.39 -15.01 -6.53
C LYS A 49 -12.58 -14.32 -5.83
N LYS A 50 -12.36 -13.29 -5.01
CA LYS A 50 -13.44 -12.50 -4.39
C LYS A 50 -14.10 -11.53 -5.39
N TYR A 51 -13.36 -11.11 -6.41
CA TYR A 51 -13.78 -10.07 -7.37
C TYR A 51 -14.10 -10.62 -8.76
N VAL A 52 -13.61 -11.82 -9.08
CA VAL A 52 -13.77 -12.47 -10.39
C VAL A 52 -14.71 -13.65 -10.28
N LYS A 53 -15.87 -13.58 -10.93
CA LYS A 53 -16.80 -14.71 -11.02
C LYS A 53 -16.16 -15.84 -11.83
N PRO A 54 -16.35 -17.13 -11.46
CA PRO A 54 -15.84 -18.27 -12.22
C PRO A 54 -16.32 -18.31 -13.69
N SER A 55 -17.49 -17.73 -13.96
CA SER A 55 -18.07 -17.60 -15.31
C SER A 55 -17.54 -16.41 -16.12
N SER A 56 -16.56 -15.66 -15.59
CA SER A 56 -15.99 -14.53 -16.31
C SER A 56 -15.16 -15.02 -17.49
N SER A 57 -15.38 -14.43 -18.68
CA SER A 57 -14.48 -14.66 -19.80
C SER A 57 -13.08 -14.13 -19.48
N LEU A 58 -12.05 -14.74 -20.08
CA LEU A 58 -10.67 -14.27 -19.94
C LEU A 58 -10.53 -12.79 -20.36
N HIS A 59 -11.27 -12.38 -21.39
CA HIS A 59 -11.34 -10.99 -21.83
C HIS A 59 -11.92 -10.06 -20.75
N GLY A 60 -13.02 -10.46 -20.08
CA GLY A 60 -13.60 -9.69 -19.00
C GLY A 60 -12.73 -9.65 -17.74
N PHE A 61 -11.89 -10.67 -17.52
CA PHE A 61 -10.87 -10.66 -16.49
C PHE A 61 -9.76 -9.66 -16.82
N ALA A 62 -9.16 -9.74 -18.02
CA ALA A 62 -8.10 -8.85 -18.45
C ALA A 62 -8.53 -7.37 -18.41
N LYS A 63 -9.72 -7.06 -18.92
CA LYS A 63 -10.26 -5.69 -18.91
C LYS A 63 -10.44 -5.12 -17.49
N ARG A 64 -10.75 -5.97 -16.50
CA ARG A 64 -10.86 -5.54 -15.11
C ARG A 64 -9.50 -5.25 -14.48
N ILE A 65 -8.51 -6.09 -14.75
CA ILE A 65 -7.13 -5.84 -14.31
C ILE A 65 -6.59 -4.55 -14.92
N GLU A 66 -6.81 -4.34 -16.23
CA GLU A 66 -6.39 -3.11 -16.90
C GLU A 66 -7.08 -1.85 -16.33
N ALA A 67 -8.35 -1.97 -15.94
CA ALA A 67 -9.08 -0.87 -15.31
C ALA A 67 -8.56 -0.57 -13.88
N GLU A 68 -8.25 -1.60 -13.10
CA GLU A 68 -7.68 -1.46 -11.75
C GLU A 68 -6.26 -0.88 -11.80
N ASP A 69 -5.43 -1.33 -12.75
CA ASP A 69 -4.10 -0.75 -13.01
C ASP A 69 -4.20 0.72 -13.44
N ALA A 70 -5.21 1.10 -14.23
CA ALA A 70 -5.46 2.47 -14.63
C ALA A 70 -5.96 3.34 -13.46
N GLU A 71 -6.87 2.82 -12.63
CA GLU A 71 -7.33 3.49 -11.41
C GLU A 71 -6.19 3.67 -10.40
N GLU A 72 -5.33 2.68 -10.22
CA GLU A 72 -4.12 2.80 -9.41
C GLU A 72 -3.15 3.84 -9.98
N HIS A 73 -2.98 3.88 -11.30
CA HIS A 73 -2.13 4.87 -11.97
C HIS A 73 -2.63 6.31 -11.79
N ASP A 74 -3.93 6.53 -12.00
CA ASP A 74 -4.56 7.84 -11.82
C ASP A 74 -4.49 8.28 -10.34
N THR A 75 -4.71 7.33 -9.43
CA THR A 75 -4.61 7.55 -7.98
C THR A 75 -3.17 7.81 -7.52
N TYR A 76 -2.16 7.22 -8.16
CA TYR A 76 -0.74 7.49 -7.91
C TYR A 76 -0.35 8.90 -8.37
N ASN A 77 -0.94 9.37 -9.46
CA ASN A 77 -0.63 10.69 -10.05
C ASN A 77 -1.38 11.86 -9.38
N GLU A 78 -2.52 11.62 -8.74
CA GLU A 78 -3.18 12.66 -7.94
C GLU A 78 -2.32 13.06 -6.72
N LYS A 79 -2.11 14.35 -6.47
CA LYS A 79 -1.41 14.78 -5.25
C LYS A 79 -2.25 14.43 -4.03
N VAL A 80 -1.68 13.62 -3.13
CA VAL A 80 -2.24 13.37 -1.81
C VAL A 80 -2.28 14.68 -1.01
N SER A 81 -3.47 15.17 -0.67
CA SER A 81 -3.62 16.36 0.18
C SER A 81 -3.26 16.04 1.63
N THR A 82 -2.20 16.68 2.14
CA THR A 82 -1.76 16.59 3.53
C THR A 82 -2.57 17.55 4.40
N LEU A 83 -2.97 17.10 5.59
CA LEU A 83 -3.67 17.91 6.58
C LEU A 83 -2.76 18.99 7.17
N THR A 84 -1.47 18.68 7.33
CA THR A 84 -0.47 19.57 7.91
C THR A 84 0.76 19.68 7.01
N SER A 85 1.67 20.61 7.36
CA SER A 85 2.99 20.72 6.72
C SER A 85 4.05 19.80 7.35
N SER A 86 3.64 18.86 8.21
CA SER A 86 4.57 18.03 8.98
C SER A 86 5.44 17.14 8.08
N PRO A 87 6.76 17.06 8.32
CA PRO A 87 7.66 16.20 7.55
C PRO A 87 7.25 14.72 7.57
N ILE A 88 6.73 14.23 8.70
CA ILE A 88 6.30 12.83 8.83
C ILE A 88 5.08 12.54 7.95
N GLU A 89 4.13 13.46 7.87
CA GLU A 89 2.94 13.31 7.04
C GLU A 89 3.30 13.36 5.54
N LYS A 90 4.21 14.25 5.15
CA LYS A 90 4.76 14.31 3.78
C LYS A 90 5.52 13.04 3.40
N HIS A 91 6.22 12.43 4.35
CA HIS A 91 6.91 11.18 4.10
C HIS A 91 5.91 10.03 3.98
N ALA A 92 4.94 9.95 4.90
CA ALA A 92 3.90 8.93 4.88
C ALA A 92 3.06 8.98 3.60
N SER A 93 2.74 10.18 3.08
CA SER A 93 1.96 10.33 1.83
C SER A 93 2.69 9.80 0.59
N ARG A 94 4.03 9.69 0.65
CA ARG A 94 4.86 9.17 -0.44
C ARG A 94 5.11 7.67 -0.35
N VAL A 95 5.12 7.11 0.86
CA VAL A 95 5.51 5.71 1.10
C VAL A 95 4.30 4.79 1.26
N TYR A 96 3.19 5.29 1.80
CA TYR A 96 2.00 4.47 2.06
C TYR A 96 1.10 4.39 0.84
N THR A 97 0.43 3.24 0.68
CA THR A 97 -0.73 3.13 -0.20
C THR A 97 -1.83 4.07 0.28
N ARG A 98 -2.75 4.47 -0.58
CA ARG A 98 -3.85 5.41 -0.22
C ARG A 98 -4.65 4.98 0.99
N GLY A 99 -5.04 3.71 1.05
CA GLY A 99 -5.78 3.15 2.18
C GLY A 99 -4.99 3.24 3.49
N ALA A 100 -3.70 2.91 3.45
CA ALA A 100 -2.82 3.04 4.60
C ALA A 100 -2.60 4.51 5.00
N PHE A 101 -2.43 5.41 4.03
CA PHE A 101 -2.26 6.84 4.28
C PHE A 101 -3.53 7.49 4.84
N SER A 102 -4.72 7.08 4.38
CA SER A 102 -6.00 7.58 4.93
C SER A 102 -6.12 7.26 6.41
N ARG A 103 -5.81 6.01 6.80
CA ARG A 103 -5.80 5.60 8.21
C ARG A 103 -4.73 6.35 9.00
N PHE A 104 -3.53 6.52 8.42
CA PHE A 104 -2.49 7.33 9.03
C PHE A 104 -2.99 8.76 9.30
N LYS A 105 -3.63 9.42 8.32
CA LYS A 105 -4.17 10.77 8.48
C LYS A 105 -5.19 10.88 9.61
N GLU A 106 -6.08 9.92 9.75
CA GLU A 106 -7.06 9.91 10.83
C GLU A 106 -6.37 9.85 12.20
N GLN A 107 -5.43 8.91 12.37
CA GLN A 107 -4.67 8.79 13.62
C GLN A 107 -3.78 10.00 13.88
N PHE A 108 -3.16 10.53 12.83
CA PHE A 108 -2.32 11.71 12.90
C PHE A 108 -3.12 12.95 13.30
N LYS A 109 -4.36 13.11 12.80
CA LYS A 109 -5.28 14.15 13.26
C LYS A 109 -5.60 14.00 14.75
N LEU A 110 -5.92 12.79 15.20
CA LEU A 110 -6.22 12.51 16.60
C LEU A 110 -5.03 12.78 17.53
N SER A 111 -3.79 12.65 17.04
CA SER A 111 -2.60 12.97 17.84
C SER A 111 -2.53 14.45 18.24
N PHE A 112 -3.16 15.35 17.48
CA PHE A 112 -3.27 16.77 17.83
C PHE A 112 -4.40 17.08 18.82
N SER A 113 -5.23 16.09 19.17
CA SER A 113 -6.37 16.31 20.07
C SER A 113 -5.97 16.48 21.53
N PHE A 114 -4.68 16.32 21.89
CA PHE A 114 -4.19 16.45 23.27
C PHE A 114 -3.16 17.58 23.37
N MET A 115 -3.39 18.50 24.30
CA MET A 115 -2.41 19.50 24.74
C MET A 115 -1.78 19.06 26.07
N VAL A 116 -0.48 19.27 26.21
CA VAL A 116 0.26 18.97 27.45
C VAL A 116 0.63 20.29 28.11
N TYR A 117 0.27 20.44 29.38
CA TYR A 117 0.67 21.55 30.23
C TYR A 117 1.58 21.04 31.36
N HIS A 118 2.59 21.84 31.70
CA HIS A 118 3.42 21.59 32.88
C HIS A 118 2.69 22.06 34.13
N THR A 119 2.60 21.18 35.13
CA THR A 119 2.09 21.53 36.46
C THR A 119 3.23 22.08 37.33
N SER A 120 2.88 22.69 38.46
CA SER A 120 3.83 23.18 39.48
C SER A 120 4.77 22.09 40.02
N ASP A 121 4.35 20.83 39.92
CA ASP A 121 5.18 19.66 40.18
C ASP A 121 5.85 19.19 38.86
N GLN A 122 7.18 19.09 38.86
CA GLN A 122 7.97 18.66 37.70
C GLN A 122 7.68 17.22 37.27
N HIS A 123 7.06 16.41 38.13
CA HIS A 123 6.72 15.03 37.83
C HIS A 123 5.26 14.84 37.37
N VAL A 124 4.47 15.91 37.35
CA VAL A 124 3.07 15.87 36.92
C VAL A 124 2.88 16.69 35.65
N LEU A 125 2.35 16.03 34.62
CA LEU A 125 1.93 16.66 33.38
C LEU A 125 0.41 16.62 33.29
N GLN A 126 -0.20 17.76 32.96
CA GLN A 126 -1.64 17.84 32.73
C GLN A 126 -1.92 17.70 31.24
N LEU A 127 -2.65 16.65 30.87
CA LEU A 127 -3.14 16.43 29.51
C LEU A 127 -4.57 16.95 29.38
N VAL A 128 -4.82 17.84 28.42
CA VAL A 128 -6.16 18.37 28.11
C VAL A 128 -6.54 17.93 26.71
N HIS A 129 -7.67 17.24 26.59
CA HIS A 129 -8.26 16.90 25.31
C HIS A 129 -9.02 18.11 24.76
N ILE A 130 -8.81 18.45 23.49
CA ILE A 130 -9.34 19.68 22.84
C ILE A 130 -10.47 19.33 21.85
N GLY A 131 -10.76 18.04 21.67
CA GLY A 131 -11.83 17.56 20.81
C GLY A 131 -13.16 17.41 21.54
N ASP A 132 -14.24 17.23 20.77
CA ASP A 132 -15.59 16.98 21.28
C ASP A 132 -15.61 15.66 22.08
N ASP A 133 -15.91 15.73 23.38
CA ASP A 133 -15.76 14.64 24.37
C ASP A 133 -16.73 13.46 24.18
N THR A 134 -17.49 13.45 23.10
CA THR A 134 -18.50 12.42 22.81
C THR A 134 -17.93 11.06 22.40
N LEU A 135 -16.60 10.92 22.21
CA LEU A 135 -16.01 9.73 21.56
C LEU A 135 -15.02 8.88 22.38
N GLN A 136 -14.68 9.18 23.65
CA GLN A 136 -13.75 8.33 24.39
C GLN A 136 -14.22 7.92 25.80
N SER A 137 -14.94 6.81 25.88
CA SER A 137 -15.21 6.07 27.13
C SER A 137 -14.13 5.03 27.51
N TRP A 138 -13.01 4.97 26.78
CA TRP A 138 -12.08 3.83 26.83
C TRP A 138 -10.79 4.04 27.67
N GLY A 139 -10.69 5.09 28.48
CA GLY A 139 -9.38 5.45 29.02
C GLY A 139 -9.35 6.18 30.35
N SER A 140 -10.09 5.72 31.37
CA SER A 140 -9.67 6.01 32.76
C SER A 140 -8.93 4.79 33.31
N LYS A 141 -7.60 4.86 33.34
CA LYS A 141 -6.76 3.96 34.15
C LYS A 141 -5.98 4.82 35.12
N GLU A 142 -6.48 4.89 36.34
CA GLU A 142 -5.69 5.32 37.49
C GLU A 142 -4.58 4.28 37.70
N PHE A 143 -3.33 4.70 37.61
CA PHE A 143 -2.20 3.93 38.10
C PHE A 143 -1.99 4.33 39.56
N LYS A 144 -2.21 3.35 40.45
CA LYS A 144 -1.95 3.43 41.88
C LYS A 144 -0.46 3.23 42.17
#